data_AF-I3S957-F1
#
_entry.id   AF-I3S957-F1
#
_cell.length_a   1.000
_cell.length_b   1.000
_cell.length_c   1.000
_cell.angle_alpha   90.00
_cell.angle_beta   90.00
_cell.angle_gamma   90.00
#
_symmetry.space_group_name_H-M   'P 1'
#
loop_
_entity.id
_entity.type
_entity.pdbx_description
1 polymer ?
#
loop_
_entity_poly.entity_id
_entity_poly.type
_entity_poly.pdbx_seq_one_letter_code
_entity_poly.pdbx_strand_id
1 'polypeptide(L)'
;MATTSRQARREMDRISSLPDEPLCHILSFLQTQEAAATSVLSKRWRHLWTSVPTLDFDFDEKIYSNMGRPSYCFEKFIYATILARDARQPIRSFRLKYEAEAYCRNADVNVWVNTVLQRGIENLHLWMSKFCRRNNVLRIVSCKTLVVLKLRGLRVYASSPVELPSLKSLHLEHVEFRKRQSILELVRGCPIIEI
;
A
#
# COMPACT_ATOMS: atom_id res chain seq x y z
N MET A 1 47.36 -33.01 29.15
CA MET A 1 46.75 -31.67 29.02
C MET A 1 46.20 -31.55 27.62
N ALA A 2 44.87 -31.67 27.45
CA ALA A 2 44.22 -31.60 26.16
C ALA A 2 43.68 -30.18 25.94
N THR A 3 44.28 -29.45 25.01
CA THR A 3 43.76 -28.18 24.50
C THR A 3 42.70 -28.47 23.45
N THR A 4 41.44 -28.54 23.88
CA THR A 4 40.30 -28.57 22.95
C THR A 4 40.08 -27.17 22.40
N SER A 5 40.53 -26.96 21.16
CA SER A 5 40.10 -25.87 20.29
C SER A 5 38.57 -25.86 20.25
N ARG A 6 37.95 -24.89 20.94
CA ARG A 6 36.51 -24.64 20.87
C ARG A 6 36.26 -23.81 19.61
N GLN A 7 36.36 -24.47 18.46
CA GLN A 7 36.01 -23.87 17.17
C GLN A 7 34.49 -23.73 17.14
N ALA A 8 33.99 -22.61 17.67
CA ALA A 8 32.62 -22.21 17.51
C ALA A 8 32.35 -22.09 16.00
N ARG A 9 31.63 -23.07 15.45
CA ARG A 9 30.97 -22.90 14.16
C ARG A 9 30.15 -21.62 14.29
N ARG A 10 30.61 -20.52 13.67
CA ARG A 10 29.74 -19.39 13.37
C ARG A 10 28.66 -19.99 12.46
N GLU A 11 27.51 -20.31 13.03
CA GLU A 11 26.32 -20.53 12.23
C GLU A 11 26.14 -19.24 11.44
N MET A 12 26.52 -19.30 10.16
CA MET A 12 26.36 -18.16 9.26
C MET A 12 24.88 -17.83 9.29
N ASP A 13 24.55 -16.61 9.72
CA ASP A 13 23.20 -16.11 9.66
C ASP A 13 22.76 -16.13 8.19
N ARG A 14 22.00 -17.17 7.85
CA ARG A 14 21.59 -17.48 6.49
C ARG A 14 20.76 -16.34 5.92
N ILE A 15 19.98 -15.65 6.76
CA ILE A 15 19.17 -14.51 6.36
C ILE A 15 20.09 -13.33 6.04
N SER A 16 21.05 -13.01 6.90
CA SER A 16 22.03 -11.94 6.62
C SER A 16 22.93 -12.21 5.40
N SER A 17 23.08 -13.48 5.00
CA SER A 17 23.86 -13.86 3.82
C SER A 17 23.13 -13.70 2.48
N LEU A 18 21.80 -13.55 2.48
CA LEU A 18 21.02 -13.37 1.25
C LEU A 18 21.33 -12.01 0.60
N PRO A 19 21.29 -11.89 -0.74
CA PRO A 19 21.28 -10.60 -1.45
C PRO A 19 20.02 -9.75 -1.15
N ASP A 20 20.03 -8.47 -1.54
CA ASP A 20 18.94 -7.54 -1.23
C ASP A 20 17.61 -7.94 -1.87
N GLU A 21 17.64 -8.48 -3.10
CA GLU A 21 16.44 -8.85 -3.83
C GLU A 21 15.60 -9.95 -3.14
N PRO A 22 16.18 -11.12 -2.73
CA PRO A 22 15.44 -12.10 -1.93
C PRO A 22 14.92 -11.55 -0.61
N LEU A 23 15.67 -10.67 0.05
CA LEU A 23 15.23 -10.04 1.30
C LEU A 23 14.05 -9.09 1.05
N CYS A 24 14.09 -8.28 0.00
CA CYS A 24 12.97 -7.44 -0.43
C CYS A 24 11.74 -8.29 -0.78
N HIS A 25 11.93 -9.46 -1.39
CA HIS A 25 10.85 -10.40 -1.65
C HIS A 25 10.25 -10.96 -0.36
N ILE A 26 11.07 -11.37 0.61
CA ILE A 26 10.60 -11.80 1.93
C ILE A 26 9.80 -10.68 2.62
N LEU A 27 10.35 -9.46 2.63
CA LEU A 27 9.70 -8.30 3.21
C LEU A 27 8.40 -7.92 2.49
N SER A 28 8.22 -8.30 1.22
CA SER A 28 7.00 -8.02 0.46
C SER A 28 5.77 -8.80 0.93
N PHE A 29 5.96 -9.82 1.77
CA PHE A 29 4.88 -10.55 2.43
C PHE A 29 4.45 -9.94 3.76
N LEU A 30 5.16 -8.93 4.26
CA LEU A 30 4.87 -8.26 5.52
C LEU A 30 4.06 -6.98 5.28
N GLN A 31 3.36 -6.53 6.32
CA GLN A 31 2.84 -5.17 6.33
C GLN A 31 4.02 -4.18 6.30
N THR A 32 3.79 -3.00 5.75
CA THR A 32 4.84 -1.98 5.60
C THR A 32 5.39 -1.55 6.97
N GLN A 33 4.54 -1.50 8.00
CA GLN A 33 4.99 -1.20 9.36
C GLN A 33 5.94 -2.28 9.91
N GLU A 34 5.66 -3.55 9.63
CA GLU A 34 6.47 -4.70 10.05
C GLU A 34 7.79 -4.74 9.28
N ALA A 35 7.74 -4.53 7.96
CA ALA A 35 8.93 -4.39 7.14
C ALA A 35 9.81 -3.23 7.63
N ALA A 36 9.23 -2.08 7.95
CA ALA A 36 9.95 -0.95 8.53
C ALA A 36 10.51 -1.27 9.92
N ALA A 37 9.83 -2.06 10.75
CA ALA A 37 10.33 -2.49 12.05
C ALA A 37 11.63 -3.32 11.94
N THR A 38 11.83 -4.04 10.83
CA THR A 38 13.10 -4.77 10.58
C THR A 38 14.31 -3.84 10.41
N SER A 39 14.10 -2.53 10.23
CA SER A 39 15.18 -1.53 10.11
C SER A 39 16.16 -1.50 11.29
N VAL A 40 15.75 -2.00 12.46
CA VAL A 40 16.58 -2.06 13.66
C VAL A 40 17.57 -3.24 13.66
N LEU A 41 17.40 -4.22 12.76
CA LEU A 41 18.21 -5.45 12.75
C LEU A 41 19.67 -5.18 12.35
N SER A 42 19.90 -4.32 11.35
CA SER A 42 21.24 -3.88 10.97
C SER A 42 21.22 -2.64 10.08
N LYS A 43 22.40 -2.05 9.83
CA LYS A 43 22.56 -0.92 8.89
C LYS A 43 22.03 -1.23 7.49
N ARG A 44 22.08 -2.49 7.06
CA ARG A 44 21.57 -2.94 5.76
C ARG A 44 20.04 -2.92 5.74
N TRP A 45 19.41 -3.51 6.74
CA TRP A 45 17.94 -3.56 6.86
C TRP A 45 17.32 -2.18 7.02
N ARG A 46 18.05 -1.21 7.59
CA ARG A 46 17.61 0.18 7.73
C ARG A 46 17.07 0.80 6.44
N HIS A 47 17.65 0.44 5.30
CA HIS A 47 17.30 0.99 3.98
C HIS A 47 16.61 -0.02 3.06
N LEU A 48 16.59 -1.30 3.43
CA LEU A 48 16.11 -2.37 2.57
C LEU A 48 14.59 -2.31 2.38
N TRP A 49 13.86 -2.06 3.47
CA TRP A 49 12.40 -2.04 3.46
C TRP A 49 11.81 -0.94 2.53
N THR A 50 12.53 0.15 2.29
CA THR A 50 12.08 1.21 1.36
C THR A 50 12.17 0.78 -0.11
N SER A 51 12.85 -0.33 -0.40
CA SER A 51 12.98 -0.89 -1.75
C SER A 51 11.90 -1.95 -2.06
N VAL A 52 11.07 -2.34 -1.09
CA VAL A 52 10.08 -3.42 -1.23
C VAL A 52 8.91 -2.99 -2.12
N PRO A 53 8.67 -3.57 -3.32
CA PRO A 53 7.72 -3.03 -4.31
C PRO A 53 6.24 -3.09 -3.90
N THR A 54 5.93 -3.75 -2.79
CA THR A 54 4.60 -3.87 -2.20
C THR A 54 4.49 -2.92 -1.00
N LEU A 55 3.46 -2.09 -1.00
CA LEU A 55 3.07 -1.27 0.15
C LEU A 55 1.74 -1.79 0.68
N ASP A 56 1.77 -2.44 1.84
CA ASP A 56 0.57 -2.88 2.56
C ASP A 56 0.46 -2.11 3.88
N PHE A 57 -0.60 -1.32 4.00
CA PHE A 57 -0.90 -0.49 5.15
C PHE A 57 -2.22 -0.96 5.76
N ASP A 58 -2.15 -1.51 6.97
CA ASP A 58 -3.33 -1.95 7.73
C ASP A 58 -3.43 -1.16 9.04
N PHE A 59 -4.50 -0.39 9.18
CA PHE A 59 -4.79 0.40 10.36
C PHE A 59 -6.12 0.01 10.95
N ASP A 60 -6.10 -0.34 12.23
CA ASP A 60 -7.28 -0.55 13.06
C ASP A 60 -7.13 0.29 14.32
N GLU A 61 -7.96 1.33 14.44
CA GLU A 61 -7.94 2.27 15.56
C GLU A 61 -8.16 1.55 16.90
N LYS A 62 -8.89 0.43 16.93
CA LYS A 62 -9.12 -0.34 18.16
C LYS A 62 -7.83 -0.99 18.65
N ILE A 63 -7.02 -1.51 17.74
CA ILE A 63 -5.72 -2.11 18.05
C ILE A 63 -4.75 -1.04 18.58
N TYR A 64 -4.82 0.19 18.05
CA TYR A 64 -3.92 1.29 18.43
C TYR A 64 -4.53 2.29 19.42
N SER A 65 -5.64 1.93 20.07
CA SER A 65 -6.43 2.82 20.94
C SER A 65 -5.67 3.38 22.14
N ASN A 66 -4.62 2.69 22.58
CA ASN A 66 -3.74 3.13 23.67
C ASN A 66 -2.72 4.20 23.25
N MET A 67 -2.62 4.51 21.95
CA MET A 67 -1.77 5.60 21.45
C MET A 67 -2.54 6.91 21.44
N GLY A 68 -1.88 8.05 21.69
CA GLY A 68 -2.57 9.34 21.82
C GLY A 68 -3.31 9.80 20.55
N ARG A 69 -2.68 9.67 19.38
CA ARG A 69 -3.26 10.02 18.06
C ARG A 69 -2.86 8.97 17.01
N PRO A 70 -3.42 7.75 17.08
CA PRO A 70 -2.95 6.61 16.28
C PRO A 70 -3.15 6.85 14.78
N SER A 71 -4.29 7.43 14.39
CA SER A 71 -4.59 7.81 13.01
C SER A 71 -3.56 8.79 12.45
N TYR A 72 -3.31 9.91 13.14
CA TYR A 72 -2.33 10.91 12.70
C TYR A 72 -0.92 10.32 12.54
N CYS A 73 -0.48 9.48 13.48
CA CYS A 73 0.82 8.83 13.38
C CYS A 73 0.90 7.88 12.18
N PHE A 74 -0.18 7.15 11.91
CA PHE A 74 -0.28 6.25 10.77
C PHE A 74 -0.30 7.00 9.42
N GLU A 75 -1.10 8.06 9.30
CA GLU A 75 -1.12 8.93 8.11
C GLU A 75 0.28 9.51 7.85
N LYS A 76 0.95 9.99 8.91
CA LYS A 76 2.33 10.49 8.82
C LYS A 76 3.33 9.40 8.40
N PHE A 77 3.13 8.17 8.86
CA PHE A 77 3.97 7.02 8.46
C PHE A 77 3.80 6.68 6.98
N ILE A 78 2.57 6.70 6.44
CA ILE A 78 2.33 6.50 5.00
C ILE A 78 3.06 7.58 4.19
N TYR A 79 2.90 8.85 4.58
CA TYR A 79 3.59 9.97 3.92
C TYR A 79 5.11 9.81 3.96
N ALA A 80 5.67 9.55 5.13
CA ALA A 80 7.10 9.36 5.30
C ALA A 80 7.61 8.17 4.46
N THR A 81 6.83 7.09 4.39
CA THR A 81 7.16 5.93 3.56
C THR A 81 7.21 6.30 2.09
N ILE A 82 6.15 6.92 1.55
CA ILE A 82 6.10 7.30 0.12
C ILE A 82 7.25 8.26 -0.25
N LEU A 83 7.59 9.20 0.64
CA LEU A 83 8.67 10.18 0.45
C LEU A 83 10.08 9.58 0.57
N ALA A 84 10.27 8.60 1.46
CA ALA A 84 11.58 7.97 1.67
C ALA A 84 11.99 7.02 0.53
N ARG A 85 11.07 6.68 -0.37
CA ARG A 85 11.31 5.75 -1.48
C ARG A 85 11.90 6.46 -2.68
N ASP A 86 12.92 5.83 -3.27
CA ASP A 86 13.44 6.21 -4.58
C ASP A 86 12.28 6.22 -5.60
N ALA A 87 12.15 7.34 -6.32
CA ALA A 87 11.15 7.51 -7.36
C ALA A 87 11.36 6.57 -8.55
N ARG A 88 12.58 6.04 -8.73
CA ARG A 88 12.95 5.09 -9.78
C ARG A 88 12.52 3.66 -9.48
N GLN A 89 12.29 3.33 -8.22
CA GLN A 89 11.86 1.99 -7.82
C GLN A 89 10.35 1.85 -8.04
N PRO A 90 9.90 0.80 -8.76
CA PRO A 90 8.50 0.61 -9.04
C PRO A 90 7.74 0.26 -7.76
N ILE A 91 6.52 0.79 -7.64
CA ILE A 91 5.53 0.31 -6.68
C ILE A 91 4.59 -0.56 -7.48
N ARG A 92 4.58 -1.88 -7.26
CA ARG A 92 3.71 -2.80 -8.00
C ARG A 92 2.34 -2.94 -7.34
N SER A 93 2.30 -2.86 -6.01
CA SER A 93 1.08 -3.07 -5.25
C SER A 93 0.95 -2.06 -4.11
N PHE A 94 -0.25 -1.49 -3.97
CA PHE A 94 -0.62 -0.61 -2.87
C PHE A 94 -1.93 -1.11 -2.26
N ARG A 95 -1.87 -1.53 -1.00
CA ARG A 95 -3.03 -1.87 -0.18
C ARG A 95 -3.11 -0.89 0.99
N LEU A 96 -4.30 -0.32 1.18
CA LEU A 96 -4.63 0.48 2.34
C LEU A 96 -5.94 -0.03 2.93
N LYS A 97 -5.87 -0.63 4.11
CA LYS A 97 -7.02 -0.90 4.97
C LYS A 97 -7.00 0.11 6.11
N TYR A 98 -8.08 0.87 6.23
CA TYR A 98 -8.21 1.94 7.21
C TYR A 98 -9.53 1.79 7.97
N GLU A 99 -9.43 1.25 9.18
CA GLU A 99 -10.52 0.97 10.09
C GLU A 99 -10.44 1.91 11.29
N ALA A 100 -11.17 3.02 11.19
CA ALA A 100 -11.26 4.02 12.24
C ALA A 100 -12.71 4.47 12.44
N GLU A 101 -13.01 4.87 13.67
CA GLU A 101 -14.23 5.59 14.03
C GLU A 101 -14.07 7.09 13.71
N ALA A 102 -12.86 7.61 13.88
CA ALA A 102 -12.51 8.99 13.52
C ALA A 102 -12.37 9.20 12.00
N TYR A 103 -12.61 10.44 11.56
CA TYR A 103 -12.48 10.83 10.15
C TYR A 103 -11.01 10.80 9.68
N CYS A 104 -10.70 9.97 8.68
CA CYS A 104 -9.51 10.19 7.84
C CYS A 104 -9.75 11.38 6.91
N ARG A 105 -8.76 12.29 6.80
CA ARG A 105 -8.88 13.45 5.91
C ARG A 105 -8.73 13.02 4.45
N ASN A 106 -9.76 13.30 3.63
CA ASN A 106 -9.82 12.88 2.23
C ASN A 106 -8.66 13.36 1.33
N ALA A 107 -8.04 14.48 1.70
CA ALA A 107 -6.93 15.05 0.93
C ALA A 107 -5.75 14.07 0.90
N ASP A 108 -5.52 13.36 2.01
CA ASP A 108 -4.34 12.52 2.17
C ASP A 108 -4.44 11.23 1.36
N VAL A 109 -5.60 10.56 1.38
CA VAL A 109 -5.83 9.34 0.58
C VAL A 109 -5.71 9.61 -0.92
N ASN A 110 -6.27 10.71 -1.42
CA ASN A 110 -6.14 11.06 -2.84
C ASN A 110 -4.69 11.37 -3.21
N VAL A 111 -3.93 12.04 -2.34
CA VAL A 111 -2.51 12.31 -2.59
C VAL A 111 -1.72 11.01 -2.68
N TRP A 112 -1.91 10.08 -1.74
CA TRP A 112 -1.22 8.79 -1.78
C TRP A 112 -1.59 7.99 -3.02
N VAL A 113 -2.88 7.85 -3.31
CA VAL A 113 -3.37 7.08 -4.46
C VAL A 113 -2.86 7.67 -5.78
N ASN A 114 -2.95 8.99 -5.97
CA ASN A 114 -2.45 9.63 -7.18
C ASN A 114 -0.93 9.46 -7.31
N THR A 115 -0.19 9.55 -6.21
CA THR A 115 1.26 9.37 -6.21
C THR A 115 1.64 7.96 -6.66
N VAL A 116 0.95 6.93 -6.16
CA VAL A 116 1.25 5.54 -6.56
C VAL A 116 0.75 5.24 -7.98
N LEU A 117 -0.39 5.78 -8.41
CA LEU A 117 -0.88 5.66 -9.80
C LEU A 117 0.10 6.28 -10.80
N GLN A 118 0.69 7.43 -10.47
CA GLN A 118 1.73 8.07 -11.29
C GLN A 118 3.03 7.25 -11.37
N ARG A 119 3.29 6.40 -10.37
CA ARG A 119 4.43 5.46 -10.36
C ARG A 119 4.14 4.17 -11.14
N GLY A 120 2.98 4.04 -11.77
CA GLY A 120 2.65 2.91 -12.63
C GLY A 120 2.35 1.62 -11.86
N ILE A 121 1.55 1.70 -10.80
CA ILE A 121 1.14 0.50 -10.05
C ILE A 121 0.32 -0.47 -10.89
N GLU A 122 0.36 -1.74 -10.48
CA GLU A 122 -0.41 -2.82 -11.09
C GLU A 122 -1.63 -3.18 -10.22
N ASN A 123 -1.50 -3.09 -8.89
CA ASN A 123 -2.53 -3.51 -7.95
C ASN A 123 -2.88 -2.38 -6.98
N LEU A 124 -4.14 -1.96 -6.97
CA LEU A 124 -4.68 -0.99 -6.02
C LEU A 124 -5.81 -1.61 -5.20
N HIS A 125 -5.63 -1.67 -3.89
CA HIS A 125 -6.65 -2.14 -2.95
C HIS A 125 -6.88 -1.10 -1.86
N LEU A 126 -8.10 -0.55 -1.79
CA LEU A 126 -8.49 0.42 -0.79
C LEU A 126 -9.72 -0.09 -0.03
N TRP A 127 -9.60 -0.20 1.29
CA TRP A 127 -10.69 -0.57 2.19
C TRP A 127 -10.81 0.51 3.25
N MET A 128 -11.95 1.21 3.26
CA MET A 128 -12.28 2.19 4.29
C MET A 128 -13.50 1.75 5.12
N SER A 129 -13.50 2.08 6.41
CA SER A 129 -14.67 1.89 7.29
C SER A 129 -15.88 2.70 6.80
N LYS A 130 -17.10 2.26 7.15
CA LYS A 130 -18.35 2.96 6.76
C LYS A 130 -18.39 4.42 7.25
N PHE A 131 -17.75 4.72 8.37
CA PHE A 131 -17.74 6.06 8.96
C PHE A 131 -16.89 7.06 8.18
N CYS A 132 -15.86 6.60 7.48
CA CYS A 132 -15.06 7.39 6.55
C CYS A 132 -15.83 7.84 5.29
N ARG A 133 -16.96 7.21 4.96
CA ARG A 133 -17.70 7.47 3.70
C ARG A 133 -18.21 8.89 3.58
N ARG A 134 -18.49 9.59 4.68
CA ARG A 134 -19.23 10.85 4.62
C ARG A 134 -18.51 11.95 3.84
N ASN A 135 -17.18 11.88 3.72
CA ASN A 135 -16.39 12.89 3.02
C ASN A 135 -15.41 12.33 1.98
N ASN A 136 -15.01 11.05 2.05
CA ASN A 136 -13.96 10.49 1.19
C ASN A 136 -14.43 10.30 -0.26
N VAL A 137 -14.06 11.24 -1.13
CA VAL A 137 -14.21 11.12 -2.59
C VAL A 137 -12.87 10.75 -3.18
N LEU A 138 -12.74 9.51 -3.65
CA LEU A 138 -11.58 9.07 -4.42
C LEU A 138 -11.71 9.56 -5.86
N ARG A 139 -10.70 10.30 -6.33
CA ARG A 139 -10.58 10.68 -7.73
C ARG A 139 -9.76 9.62 -8.45
N ILE A 140 -10.43 8.80 -9.24
CA ILE A 140 -9.73 7.84 -10.09
C ILE A 140 -9.20 8.61 -11.30
N VAL A 141 -7.89 8.53 -11.50
CA VAL A 141 -7.19 9.02 -12.69
C VAL A 141 -6.79 7.84 -13.57
N SER A 142 -6.55 8.10 -14.85
CA SER A 142 -6.09 7.09 -15.81
C SER A 142 -4.76 6.47 -15.38
N CYS A 143 -4.63 5.15 -15.56
CA CYS A 143 -3.42 4.40 -15.25
C CYS A 143 -3.31 3.19 -16.19
N LYS A 144 -2.30 3.21 -17.06
CA LYS A 144 -2.15 2.20 -18.11
C LYS A 144 -1.63 0.86 -17.60
N THR A 145 -1.01 0.85 -16.42
CA THR A 145 -0.40 -0.34 -15.79
C THR A 145 -1.34 -1.03 -14.81
N LEU A 146 -2.44 -0.38 -14.40
CA LEU A 146 -3.33 -0.91 -13.38
C LEU A 146 -4.06 -2.16 -13.90
N VAL A 147 -3.85 -3.29 -13.23
CA VAL A 147 -4.41 -4.60 -13.56
C VAL A 147 -5.57 -4.97 -12.62
N VAL A 148 -5.43 -4.63 -11.35
CA VAL A 148 -6.40 -4.98 -10.30
C VAL A 148 -6.81 -3.72 -9.54
N LEU A 149 -8.11 -3.46 -9.47
CA LEU A 149 -8.71 -2.37 -8.71
C LEU A 149 -9.76 -2.92 -7.74
N LYS A 150 -9.47 -2.89 -6.44
CA LYS A 150 -10.39 -3.30 -5.37
C LYS A 150 -10.72 -2.11 -4.49
N LEU A 151 -11.99 -1.73 -4.45
CA LEU A 151 -12.48 -0.61 -3.67
C LEU A 151 -13.59 -1.07 -2.73
N ARG A 152 -13.43 -0.79 -1.44
CA ARG A 152 -14.44 -1.07 -0.42
C ARG A 152 -14.73 0.14 0.44
N GLY A 153 -16.02 0.45 0.60
CA GLY A 153 -16.49 1.47 1.54
C GLY A 153 -16.07 2.90 1.21
N LEU A 154 -15.96 3.24 -0.07
CA LEU A 154 -15.52 4.54 -0.58
C LEU A 154 -16.63 5.24 -1.36
N ARG A 155 -16.55 6.57 -1.46
CA ARG A 155 -17.20 7.28 -2.57
C ARG A 155 -16.23 7.53 -3.70
N VAL A 156 -16.67 7.32 -4.92
CA VAL A 156 -15.82 7.47 -6.11
C VAL A 156 -16.35 8.58 -6.99
N TYR A 157 -15.42 9.39 -7.49
CA TYR A 157 -15.63 10.35 -8.55
C TYR A 157 -14.62 10.06 -9.68
N ALA A 158 -15.13 9.47 -10.75
CA ALA A 158 -14.40 9.35 -12.01
C ALA A 158 -14.58 10.65 -12.81
N SER A 159 -13.48 11.29 -13.19
CA SER A 159 -13.46 12.38 -14.16
C SER A 159 -13.30 11.82 -15.57
N SER A 160 -14.14 12.24 -16.51
CA SER A 160 -13.97 11.88 -17.91
C SER A 160 -12.78 12.65 -18.52
N PRO A 161 -11.86 12.00 -19.26
CA PRO A 161 -11.81 10.56 -19.57
C PRO A 161 -11.04 9.73 -18.52
N VAL A 162 -11.56 8.55 -18.16
CA VAL A 162 -10.84 7.51 -17.39
C VAL A 162 -10.34 6.45 -18.36
N GLU A 163 -9.04 6.15 -18.33
CA GLU A 163 -8.42 5.11 -19.15
C GLU A 163 -7.67 4.11 -18.26
N LEU A 164 -8.15 2.88 -18.22
CA LEU A 164 -7.58 1.74 -17.48
C LEU A 164 -7.43 0.53 -18.42
N PRO A 165 -6.63 0.66 -19.50
CA PRO A 165 -6.59 -0.31 -20.60
C PRO A 165 -6.11 -1.70 -20.20
N SER A 166 -5.35 -1.82 -19.10
CA SER A 166 -4.81 -3.10 -18.60
C SER A 166 -5.64 -3.71 -17.47
N LEU A 167 -6.78 -3.09 -17.10
CA LEU A 167 -7.55 -3.53 -15.94
C LEU A 167 -8.31 -4.82 -16.25
N LYS A 168 -7.92 -5.90 -15.57
CA LYS A 168 -8.51 -7.24 -15.70
C LYS A 168 -9.52 -7.52 -14.61
N SER A 169 -9.30 -7.00 -13.40
CA SER A 169 -10.14 -7.25 -12.24
C SER A 169 -10.61 -5.96 -11.59
N LEU A 170 -11.92 -5.79 -11.50
CA LEU A 170 -12.57 -4.70 -10.79
C LEU A 170 -13.46 -5.28 -9.69
N HIS A 171 -13.20 -4.88 -8.44
CA HIS A 171 -14.02 -5.28 -7.31
C HIS A 171 -14.54 -4.04 -6.59
N LEU A 172 -15.85 -3.92 -6.49
CA LEU A 172 -16.53 -2.79 -5.87
C LEU A 172 -17.45 -3.31 -4.76
N GLU A 173 -17.09 -3.07 -3.51
CA GLU A 173 -17.89 -3.48 -2.36
C GLU A 173 -18.37 -2.28 -1.56
N HIS A 174 -19.68 -2.08 -1.51
CA HIS A 174 -20.29 -0.93 -0.86
C HIS A 174 -19.69 0.43 -1.29
N VAL A 175 -19.46 0.58 -2.60
CA VAL A 175 -18.95 1.81 -3.22
C VAL A 175 -20.11 2.70 -3.65
N GLU A 176 -20.04 4.00 -3.34
CA GLU A 176 -21.01 5.00 -3.77
C GLU A 176 -20.43 5.86 -4.91
N PHE A 177 -21.15 5.98 -6.02
CA PHE A 177 -20.74 6.85 -7.12
C PHE A 177 -21.43 8.21 -7.00
N ARG A 178 -20.64 9.30 -7.04
CA ARG A 178 -21.18 10.66 -6.85
C ARG A 178 -22.16 11.08 -7.95
N LYS A 179 -21.98 10.54 -9.16
CA LYS A 179 -22.86 10.72 -10.31
C LYS A 179 -23.01 9.37 -11.00
N ARG A 180 -24.18 9.11 -11.58
CA ARG A 180 -24.41 7.94 -12.45
C ARG A 180 -23.41 7.89 -13.62
N GLN A 181 -22.97 9.04 -14.11
CA GLN A 181 -21.97 9.07 -15.18
C GLN A 181 -20.62 8.50 -14.73
N SER A 182 -20.24 8.62 -13.44
CA SER A 182 -18.94 8.16 -12.98
C SER A 182 -18.76 6.65 -13.07
N ILE A 183 -19.81 5.85 -12.85
CA ILE A 183 -19.73 4.40 -13.09
C ILE A 183 -19.62 4.09 -14.58
N LEU A 184 -20.34 4.83 -15.45
CA LEU A 184 -20.25 4.64 -16.89
C LEU A 184 -18.87 4.99 -17.44
N GLU A 185 -18.26 6.08 -16.97
CA GLU A 185 -16.88 6.46 -17.34
C GLU A 185 -15.87 5.41 -16.87
N LEU A 186 -16.03 4.89 -15.64
CA LEU A 186 -15.15 3.84 -15.13
C LEU A 186 -15.24 2.58 -15.99
N VAL A 187 -16.46 2.11 -16.28
CA VAL A 187 -16.69 0.89 -17.08
C VAL A 187 -16.19 1.07 -18.52
N ARG A 188 -16.46 2.23 -19.15
CA ARG A 188 -15.96 2.55 -20.50
C ARG A 188 -14.43 2.59 -20.57
N GLY A 189 -13.78 2.99 -19.48
CA GLY A 189 -12.32 3.03 -19.39
C GLY A 189 -11.65 1.65 -19.25
N CYS A 190 -12.41 0.57 -19.08
CA CYS A 190 -11.90 -0.78 -18.80
C CYS A 190 -12.24 -1.75 -19.95
N PRO A 191 -11.49 -1.74 -21.07
CA PRO A 191 -11.87 -2.47 -22.29
C PRO A 191 -11.74 -4.00 -22.19
N ILE A 192 -10.97 -4.52 -21.23
CA ILE A 192 -10.63 -5.95 -21.12
C ILE A 192 -11.11 -6.58 -19.81
N ILE A 193 -12.03 -5.91 -19.11
CA ILE A 193 -12.53 -6.35 -17.81
C ILE A 193 -13.25 -7.70 -17.93
N GLU A 194 -12.84 -8.68 -17.13
CA GLU A 194 -13.57 -9.94 -17.00
C GLU A 194 -14.74 -9.70 -16.03
N ILE A 195 -15.98 -9.81 -16.52
CA ILE A 195 -17.24 -9.61 -15.75
C ILE A 195 -17.72 -10.94 -15.19
#